data_AF-A0A6J1L9V8-F1
#
_entry.id   AF-A0A6J1L9V8-F1
#
_cell.length_a   1.000
_cell.length_b   1.000
_cell.length_c   1.000
_cell.angle_alpha   90.00
_cell.angle_beta   90.00
_cell.angle_gamma   90.00
#
_symmetry.space_group_name_H-M   'P 1'
#
loop_
_entity.id
_entity.type
_entity.pdbx_description
1 polymer ?
#
loop_
_entity_poly.entity_id
_entity_poly.type
_entity_poly.pdbx_seq_one_letter_code
_entity_poly.pdbx_strand_id
1 'polypeptide(L)'
;MSDSVPITPEELHRLADSCLEQLRQEELHNLRNDAKLRAVTNTESYDEFKDIVDAAHLRPISKQDKANAKTKSRLWNSAAREQS
;
A
#
# COMPACT_ATOMS: atom_id res chain seq x y z
N MET A 1 31.47 36.05 2.28
CA MET A 1 30.33 35.91 3.20
C MET A 1 29.22 35.32 2.35
N SER A 2 28.81 34.09 2.64
CA SER A 2 27.83 33.39 1.80
C SER A 2 26.45 33.97 2.10
N ASP A 3 25.91 34.73 1.15
CA ASP A 3 24.52 35.19 1.17
C ASP A 3 23.62 33.95 1.00
N SER A 4 23.18 33.37 2.11
CA SER A 4 22.19 32.31 2.07
C SER A 4 20.85 32.93 1.69
N VAL A 5 20.43 32.68 0.45
CA VAL A 5 19.06 33.00 0.00
C VAL A 5 18.06 32.39 0.98
N PRO A 6 17.07 33.16 1.47
CA PRO A 6 16.07 32.63 2.39
C PRO A 6 15.22 31.57 1.70
N ILE A 7 15.10 30.41 2.34
CA ILE A 7 14.29 29.29 1.86
C ILE A 7 12.82 29.75 1.77
N THR A 8 12.20 29.52 0.62
CA THR A 8 10.80 29.87 0.38
C THR A 8 9.84 28.88 1.04
N PRO A 9 8.60 29.29 1.40
CA PRO A 9 7.58 28.37 1.89
C PRO A 9 7.29 27.22 0.91
N GLU A 10 7.36 27.48 -0.40
CA GLU A 10 7.15 26.48 -1.45
C GLU A 10 8.25 25.41 -1.44
N GLU A 11 9.51 25.80 -1.23
CA GLU A 11 10.62 24.86 -1.10
C GLU A 11 10.49 23.98 0.14
N LEU A 12 10.01 24.54 1.26
CA LEU A 12 9.72 23.75 2.46
C LEU A 12 8.62 22.72 2.23
N HIS A 13 7.52 23.09 1.57
CA HIS A 13 6.46 22.15 1.23
C HIS A 13 6.95 21.04 0.29
N ARG A 14 7.71 21.38 -0.76
CA ARG A 14 8.29 20.38 -1.67
C ARG A 14 9.21 19.41 -0.95
N LEU A 15 10.04 19.91 -0.03
CA LEU A 15 10.92 19.07 0.77
C LEU A 15 10.09 18.12 1.67
N ALA A 16 9.04 18.64 2.32
CA ALA A 16 8.16 17.82 3.14
C ALA A 16 7.49 16.71 2.33
N ASP A 17 6.95 17.03 1.14
CA ASP A 17 6.33 16.05 0.25
C ASP A 17 7.32 14.98 -0.21
N SER A 18 8.55 15.38 -0.56
CA SER A 18 9.62 14.45 -0.93
C SER A 18 9.97 13.50 0.22
N CYS A 19 10.15 14.03 1.43
CA CYS A 19 10.44 13.20 2.60
C CYS A 19 9.32 12.19 2.88
N LEU A 20 8.05 12.63 2.79
CA LEU A 20 6.89 11.76 2.99
C LEU A 20 6.79 10.68 1.90
N GLU A 21 7.15 11.00 0.66
CA GLU A 21 7.22 10.01 -0.41
C GLU A 21 8.30 8.96 -0.14
N GLN A 22 9.49 9.38 0.27
CA GLN A 22 10.60 8.47 0.59
C GLN A 22 10.23 7.51 1.72
N LEU A 23 9.63 8.02 2.80
CA LEU A 23 9.15 7.17 3.91
C LEU A 23 8.13 6.13 3.44
N ARG A 24 7.18 6.52 2.59
CA ARG A 24 6.19 5.59 2.03
C ARG A 24 6.83 4.52 1.15
N GLN A 25 7.83 4.87 0.35
CA GLN A 25 8.54 3.91 -0.49
C GLN A 25 9.36 2.93 0.33
N GLU A 26 10.01 3.39 1.40
CA GLU A 26 10.73 2.52 2.35
C GLU A 26 9.79 1.55 3.05
N GLU A 27 8.66 2.03 3.56
CA GLU A 27 7.64 1.18 4.20
C GLU A 27 7.14 0.09 3.23
N LEU A 28 6.81 0.47 2.00
CA LEU A 28 6.34 -0.44 0.97
C LEU A 28 7.40 -1.47 0.58
N HIS A 29 8.66 -1.05 0.50
CA HIS A 29 9.79 -1.93 0.23
C HIS A 29 9.96 -2.97 1.35
N ASN A 30 9.91 -2.52 2.61
CA ASN A 30 10.03 -3.39 3.78
C ASN A 30 8.88 -4.40 3.86
N LEU A 31 7.63 -3.96 3.62
CA LEU A 31 6.46 -4.84 3.55
C LEU A 31 6.62 -5.95 2.51
N ARG A 32 7.09 -5.60 1.30
CA ARG A 32 7.27 -6.55 0.21
C ARG A 32 8.41 -7.52 0.48
N ASN A 33 9.49 -7.07 1.09
CA ASN A 33 10.61 -7.94 1.45
C ASN A 33 10.23 -8.89 2.58
N ASP A 34 9.50 -8.42 3.59
CA ASP A 34 8.94 -9.27 4.64
C ASP A 34 8.05 -10.37 4.03
N ALA A 35 7.17 -10.01 3.09
CA ALA A 35 6.33 -10.98 2.39
C ALA A 35 7.15 -12.01 1.60
N LYS A 36 8.21 -11.59 0.91
CA LYS A 36 9.11 -12.52 0.19
C LYS A 36 9.83 -13.46 1.15
N LEU A 37 10.39 -12.95 2.25
CA LEU A 37 11.07 -13.77 3.24
C LEU A 37 10.10 -14.78 3.87
N ARG A 38 8.91 -14.32 4.26
CA ARG A 38 7.85 -15.18 4.80
C ARG A 38 7.41 -16.24 3.80
N ALA A 39 7.28 -15.88 2.52
CA ALA A 39 6.93 -16.83 1.46
C ALA A 39 8.02 -17.90 1.35
N VAL A 40 9.29 -17.50 1.20
CA VAL A 40 10.43 -18.44 1.12
C VAL A 40 10.47 -19.41 2.30
N THR A 41 10.20 -18.94 3.52
CA THR A 41 10.33 -19.78 4.72
C THR A 41 9.14 -20.67 5.02
N ASN A 42 7.95 -20.36 4.48
CA ASN A 42 6.70 -21.00 4.93
C ASN A 42 5.90 -21.69 3.82
N THR A 43 6.40 -21.75 2.58
CA THR A 43 5.68 -22.39 1.47
C THR A 43 6.44 -23.58 0.92
N GLU A 44 5.71 -24.62 0.49
CA GLU A 44 6.30 -25.82 -0.11
C GLU A 44 6.22 -25.79 -1.65
N SER A 45 5.29 -25.00 -2.19
CA SER A 45 5.07 -24.87 -3.63
C SER A 45 5.37 -23.46 -4.15
N TYR A 46 5.70 -23.37 -5.43
CA TYR A 46 5.90 -22.09 -6.10
C TYR A 46 4.61 -21.26 -6.17
N ASP A 47 3.45 -21.91 -6.34
CA ASP A 47 2.18 -21.21 -6.44
C ASP A 47 1.82 -20.50 -5.14
N GLU A 48 2.00 -21.15 -3.99
CA GLU A 48 1.83 -20.53 -2.67
C GLU A 48 2.80 -19.37 -2.44
N PHE A 49 4.07 -19.56 -2.84
CA PHE A 49 5.07 -18.50 -2.78
C PHE A 49 4.61 -17.27 -3.58
N LYS A 50 4.16 -17.53 -4.82
CA LYS A 50 3.72 -16.50 -5.76
C LYS A 50 2.52 -15.73 -5.20
N ASP A 51 1.53 -16.44 -4.65
CA ASP A 51 0.32 -15.82 -4.11
C ASP A 51 0.63 -14.87 -2.95
N ILE A 52 1.53 -15.26 -2.03
CA ILE A 52 1.93 -14.41 -0.90
C ILE A 52 2.67 -13.16 -1.39
N VAL A 53 3.59 -13.32 -2.35
CA VAL A 53 4.35 -12.19 -2.90
C VAL A 53 3.45 -11.24 -3.69
N ASP A 54 2.56 -11.77 -4.53
CA ASP A 54 1.62 -10.97 -5.32
C ASP A 54 0.66 -10.18 -4.43
N ALA A 55 0.16 -10.79 -3.35
CA ALA A 55 -0.72 -10.12 -2.40
C ALA A 55 -0.06 -8.87 -1.78
N ALA A 56 1.26 -8.91 -1.52
CA ALA A 56 2.01 -7.76 -1.00
C ALA A 56 2.22 -6.62 -2.02
N HIS A 57 1.91 -6.86 -3.31
CA HIS A 57 1.97 -5.83 -4.36
C HIS A 57 0.61 -5.20 -4.65
N LEU A 58 -0.46 -5.63 -3.99
CA LEU A 58 -1.79 -5.03 -4.15
C LEU A 58 -1.78 -3.57 -3.73
N ARG A 59 -2.47 -2.73 -4.51
CA ARG A 59 -2.64 -1.31 -4.19
C ARG A 59 -3.83 -1.12 -3.23
N PRO A 60 -3.79 -0.10 -2.36
CA PRO A 60 -4.94 0.27 -1.54
C PRO A 60 -6.19 0.51 -2.38
N ILE A 61 -7.33 0.02 -1.90
CA ILE A 61 -8.63 0.19 -2.56
C ILE A 61 -9.08 1.66 -2.44
N SER A 62 -9.27 2.32 -3.57
CA SER A 62 -9.76 3.70 -3.61
C SER A 62 -11.26 3.78 -3.32
N LYS A 63 -11.75 5.01 -3.06
CA LYS A 63 -13.19 5.25 -2.89
C LYS A 63 -14.00 4.89 -4.15
N GLN A 64 -13.41 5.09 -5.33
CA GLN A 64 -14.05 4.75 -6.61
C GLN A 64 -14.17 3.24 -6.80
N ASP A 65 -13.14 2.49 -6.39
CA ASP A 65 -13.15 1.03 -6.45
C ASP A 65 -14.30 0.44 -5.61
N LYS A 66 -14.57 1.04 -4.45
CA LYS A 66 -15.70 0.67 -3.57
C LYS A 66 -17.07 1.01 -4.17
N ALA A 67 -17.14 2.05 -4.99
CA ALA A 67 -18.38 2.53 -5.59
C ALA A 67 -18.81 1.72 -6.84
N ASN A 68 -17.94 0.84 -7.35
CA ASN A 68 -18.19 0.03 -8.54
C ASN A 68 -19.44 -0.86 -8.35
N ALA A 69 -20.39 -0.77 -9.29
CA ALA A 69 -21.65 -1.52 -9.28
C ALA A 69 -21.45 -3.06 -9.23
N LYS A 70 -20.33 -3.57 -9.75
CA LYS A 70 -19.98 -5.00 -9.72
C LYS A 70 -19.55 -5.47 -8.31
N THR A 71 -19.09 -4.55 -7.46
CA THR A 71 -18.61 -4.82 -6.10
C THR A 71 -19.64 -4.41 -5.04
N LYS A 72 -20.53 -3.46 -5.35
CA LYS A 72 -21.56 -2.92 -4.43
C LYS A 72 -22.51 -3.95 -3.84
N SER A 73 -22.88 -5.00 -4.58
CA SER A 73 -23.81 -6.03 -4.11
C SER A 73 -23.11 -7.21 -3.42
N ARG A 74 -21.78 -7.24 -3.43
CA ARG A 74 -20.99 -8.35 -2.91
C ARG A 74 -20.69 -8.07 -1.44
N LEU A 75 -21.72 -8.18 -0.61
CA LEU A 75 -21.54 -8.26 0.84
C LEU A 75 -20.61 -9.45 1.11
N TRP A 76 -19.36 -9.16 1.45
CA TRP A 76 -18.34 -10.18 1.74
C TRP A 76 -18.78 -11.08 2.89
N ASN A 77 -19.65 -10.56 3.76
CA ASN A 77 -20.21 -11.28 4.88
C ASN A 77 -21.66 -11.68 4.59
N SER A 78 -21.88 -12.94 4.20
CA SER A 78 -23.22 -13.51 4.01
C SER A 78 -24.01 -13.62 5.32
N ALA A 79 -23.34 -13.66 6.48
CA ALA A 79 -23.99 -13.69 7.80
C ALA A 79 -24.75 -12.39 8.12
N ALA A 80 -24.43 -11.29 7.43
CA ALA A 80 -25.18 -10.04 7.57
C ALA A 80 -26.59 -10.09 6.94
N ARG A 81 -26.95 -11.16 6.21
CA ARG A 81 -28.28 -11.32 5.59
C ARG A 81 -29.33 -11.92 6.53
N GLU A 82 -28.95 -12.54 7.64
CA GLU A 82 -29.87 -13.31 8.49
C GLU A 82 -30.61 -12.51 9.58
N GLN A 83 -30.46 -11.19 9.63
CA GLN A 83 -31.15 -10.34 10.60
C GLN A 83 -31.84 -9.17 9.90
N SER A 84 -32.98 -9.43 9.27
CA SER A 84 -33.93 -8.42 8.82
C SER A 84 -35.34 -8.99 8.82
#